data_AF-A0A645IPB3-F1
#
_entry.id   AF-A0A645IPB3-F1
#
_cell.length_a   1.000
_cell.length_b   1.000
_cell.length_c   1.000
_cell.angle_alpha   90.00
_cell.angle_beta   90.00
_cell.angle_gamma   90.00
#
_symmetry.space_group_name_H-M   'P 1'
#
loop_
_entity.id
_entity.type
_entity.pdbx_description
1 polymer ?
#
loop_
_entity_poly.entity_id
_entity_poly.type
_entity_poly.pdbx_seq_one_letter_code
_entity_poly.pdbx_strand_id
1 'polypeptide(L)'
;MHEMVHMFHEHLSVDMENIARWFSEGLAVYLSEQYKYEDEFNKFVIDGIANNKIPKISDIIDDVMLSYDWGWTLVKYINDTYGFDEVLNIMRNCGSSDVIGFIKEDKVEFEENWRAWLFNLSIKFK
;
A
#
# COMPACT_ATOMS: atom_id res chain seq x y z
N MET A 1 3.24 13.29 10.85
CA MET A 1 3.80 11.95 11.12
C MET A 1 4.19 11.27 9.81
N HIS A 2 3.43 11.44 8.73
CA HIS A 2 3.75 11.00 7.36
C HIS A 2 5.22 11.23 6.94
N GLU A 3 5.69 12.48 6.90
CA GLU A 3 7.10 12.80 6.54
C GLU A 3 8.14 12.16 7.46
N MET A 4 7.79 11.89 8.72
CA MET A 4 8.68 11.19 9.64
C MET A 4 8.84 9.72 9.25
N VAL A 5 7.80 9.09 8.69
CA VAL A 5 7.90 7.74 8.13
C VAL A 5 8.87 7.72 6.94
N HIS A 6 8.82 8.72 6.06
CA HIS A 6 9.79 8.84 4.96
C HIS A 6 11.23 8.96 5.46
N MET A 7 11.49 9.75 6.51
CA MET A 7 12.83 9.84 7.13
C MET A 7 13.32 8.48 7.69
N PHE A 8 12.43 7.71 8.34
CA PHE A 8 12.80 6.37 8.82
C PHE A 8 13.00 5.38 7.68
N HIS A 9 12.19 5.48 6.63
CA HIS A 9 12.30 4.65 5.44
C HIS A 9 13.67 4.89 4.78
N GLU A 10 14.03 6.14 4.50
CA GLU A 10 15.33 6.51 3.93
C GLU A 10 16.51 6.01 4.78
N HIS A 11 16.42 6.12 6.10
CA HIS A 11 17.49 5.67 7.00
C HIS A 11 17.67 4.14 7.03
N LEU A 12 16.60 3.38 6.79
CA LEU A 12 16.59 1.92 6.94
C LEU A 12 16.64 1.17 5.62
N SER A 13 16.36 1.83 4.50
CA SER A 13 16.31 1.22 3.17
C SER A 13 17.70 1.05 2.55
N VAL A 14 17.86 -0.06 1.84
CA VAL A 14 19.04 -0.32 1.02
C VAL A 14 19.08 0.56 -0.24
N ASP A 15 17.92 0.90 -0.83
CA ASP A 15 17.83 1.75 -2.02
C ASP A 15 16.44 2.42 -2.09
N MET A 16 16.32 3.58 -1.46
CA MET A 16 15.06 4.32 -1.38
C MET A 16 14.65 4.92 -2.74
N GLU A 17 15.60 5.26 -3.61
CA GLU A 17 15.28 5.91 -4.90
C GLU A 17 14.57 4.95 -5.86
N ASN A 18 14.82 3.65 -5.71
CA ASN A 18 14.26 2.62 -6.57
C ASN A 18 13.02 1.90 -5.99
N ILE A 19 12.64 2.16 -4.73
CA ILE A 19 11.44 1.55 -4.14
C ILE A 19 10.17 2.02 -4.86
N ALA A 20 9.15 1.16 -4.93
CA ALA A 20 7.89 1.52 -5.55
C ALA A 20 7.21 2.69 -4.80
N ARG A 21 6.79 3.73 -5.53
CA ARG A 21 6.11 4.91 -4.94
C ARG A 21 4.90 4.52 -4.12
N TRP A 22 4.02 3.67 -4.65
CA TRP A 22 2.83 3.20 -3.93
C TRP A 22 3.18 2.55 -2.58
N PHE A 23 4.34 1.90 -2.47
CA PHE A 23 4.80 1.31 -1.23
C PHE A 23 5.31 2.38 -0.26
N SER A 24 6.17 3.30 -0.71
CA SER A 24 6.70 4.35 0.15
C SER A 24 5.59 5.28 0.67
N GLU A 25 4.72 5.77 -0.21
CA GLU A 25 3.61 6.65 0.16
C GLU A 25 2.54 5.89 0.94
N GLY A 26 2.22 4.67 0.50
CA GLY A 26 1.29 3.80 1.21
C GLY A 26 1.75 3.48 2.63
N LEU A 27 3.05 3.26 2.84
CA LEU A 27 3.65 3.02 4.15
C LEU A 27 3.52 4.25 5.04
N ALA A 28 3.79 5.44 4.49
CA ALA A 28 3.65 6.69 5.21
C ALA A 28 2.20 6.96 5.64
N VAL A 29 1.22 6.78 4.75
CA VAL A 29 -0.22 6.90 5.09
C VAL A 29 -0.66 5.83 6.09
N TYR A 30 -0.20 4.58 5.92
CA TYR A 30 -0.56 3.46 6.80
C TYR A 30 -0.02 3.65 8.22
N LEU A 31 1.28 3.91 8.38
CA LEU A 31 1.92 4.02 9.70
C LEU A 31 1.57 5.31 10.43
N SER A 32 1.28 6.38 9.70
CA SER A 32 0.76 7.62 10.29
C SER A 32 -0.73 7.57 10.62
N GLU A 33 -1.41 6.48 10.21
CA GLU A 33 -2.85 6.27 10.34
C GLU A 33 -3.72 7.35 9.69
N GLN A 34 -3.20 8.10 8.71
CA GLN A 34 -3.95 9.15 8.02
C GLN A 34 -5.24 8.61 7.38
N TYR A 35 -5.20 7.38 6.87
CA TYR A 35 -6.39 6.69 6.34
C TYR A 35 -7.54 6.52 7.37
N LYS A 36 -7.32 6.73 8.68
CA LYS A 36 -8.38 6.69 9.69
C LYS A 36 -9.03 8.04 9.95
N TYR A 37 -8.31 9.14 9.74
CA TYR A 37 -8.71 10.47 10.22
C TYR A 37 -8.82 11.51 9.11
N GLU A 38 -8.19 11.27 7.96
CA GLU A 38 -8.21 12.15 6.80
C GLU A 38 -9.12 11.55 5.73
N ASP A 39 -10.23 12.23 5.48
CA ASP A 39 -11.25 11.77 4.53
C ASP A 39 -10.69 11.57 3.12
N GLU A 40 -9.64 12.30 2.73
CA GLU A 40 -9.05 12.19 1.39
C GLU A 40 -8.58 10.77 1.06
N PHE A 41 -7.97 10.07 2.03
CA PHE A 41 -7.48 8.71 1.84
C PHE A 41 -8.56 7.66 2.04
N ASN A 42 -9.42 7.84 3.05
CA ASN A 42 -10.41 6.82 3.39
C ASN A 42 -11.63 6.85 2.45
N LYS A 43 -12.18 8.04 2.22
CA LYS A 43 -13.42 8.21 1.47
C LYS A 43 -13.24 7.79 0.02
N PHE A 44 -12.09 8.12 -0.59
CA PHE A 44 -11.82 7.73 -1.97
C PHE A 44 -11.78 6.21 -2.15
N VAL A 45 -11.14 5.49 -1.22
CA VAL A 45 -11.09 4.03 -1.21
C VAL A 45 -12.48 3.44 -0.95
N ILE A 46 -13.21 3.91 0.06
CA ILE A 46 -14.56 3.42 0.38
C ILE A 46 -15.52 3.64 -0.79
N ASP A 47 -15.54 4.84 -1.37
CA ASP A 47 -16.38 5.17 -2.52
C ASP A 47 -15.95 4.36 -3.75
N GLY A 48 -14.65 4.14 -3.94
CA GLY A 48 -14.10 3.27 -4.97
C GLY A 48 -14.62 1.83 -4.85
N ILE A 49 -14.58 1.25 -3.65
CA ILE A 49 -15.11 -0.10 -3.39
C ILE A 49 -16.62 -0.13 -3.60
N ALA A 50 -17.36 0.83 -3.04
CA ALA A 50 -18.83 0.88 -3.10
C ALA A 50 -19.36 1.02 -4.53
N ASN A 51 -18.64 1.72 -5.41
CA ASN A 51 -19.01 1.93 -6.80
C ASN A 51 -18.33 0.96 -7.78
N ASN A 52 -17.63 -0.07 -7.27
CA ASN A 52 -16.84 -1.02 -8.08
C ASN A 52 -15.83 -0.32 -9.03
N LYS A 53 -15.18 0.74 -8.53
CA LYS A 53 -14.14 1.53 -9.20
C LYS A 53 -12.77 1.30 -8.54
N ILE A 54 -12.46 0.05 -8.23
CA ILE A 54 -11.17 -0.33 -7.66
C ILE A 54 -10.15 -0.41 -8.82
N PRO A 55 -9.08 0.43 -8.83
CA PRO A 55 -8.09 0.45 -9.91
C PRO A 55 -7.32 -0.88 -10.00
N LYS A 56 -6.67 -1.15 -11.13
CA LYS A 56 -5.71 -2.28 -11.20
C LYS A 56 -4.43 -1.90 -10.50
N ILE A 57 -3.67 -2.90 -10.07
CA ILE A 57 -2.36 -2.64 -9.44
C ILE A 57 -1.41 -1.96 -10.43
N SER A 58 -1.48 -2.33 -11.72
CA SER A 58 -0.71 -1.62 -12.76
C SER A 58 -1.01 -0.12 -12.78
N ASP A 59 -2.29 0.25 -12.65
CA ASP A 59 -2.71 1.66 -12.67
C ASP A 59 -2.18 2.39 -11.42
N ILE A 60 -2.18 1.72 -10.26
CA ILE A 60 -1.60 2.27 -9.01
C ILE A 60 -0.08 2.47 -9.14
N ILE A 61 0.62 1.53 -9.78
CA ILE A 61 2.08 1.62 -10.00
C ILE A 61 2.42 2.80 -10.93
N ASP A 62 1.65 2.98 -12.00
CA ASP A 62 1.95 3.94 -13.06
C ASP A 62 1.44 5.36 -12.75
N ASP A 63 0.38 5.50 -11.94
CA ASP A 63 -0.24 6.78 -11.60
C ASP A 63 0.16 7.29 -10.20
N VAL A 64 0.64 8.54 -10.16
CA VAL A 64 1.08 9.20 -8.93
C VAL A 64 -0.06 9.33 -7.92
N MET A 65 -1.24 9.77 -8.34
CA MET A 65 -2.37 10.01 -7.43
C MET A 65 -2.89 8.69 -6.87
N LEU A 66 -3.04 7.67 -7.73
CA LEU A 66 -3.48 6.35 -7.28
C LEU A 66 -2.49 5.71 -6.31
N SER A 67 -1.18 5.96 -6.45
CA SER A 67 -0.17 5.53 -5.47
C SER A 67 -0.44 6.08 -4.06
N TYR A 68 -0.83 7.36 -3.93
CA TYR A 68 -1.20 7.96 -2.64
C TYR A 68 -2.53 7.42 -2.13
N ASP A 69 -3.55 7.44 -3.00
CA ASP A 69 -4.93 7.13 -2.61
C ASP A 69 -5.10 5.66 -2.21
N TRP A 70 -4.45 4.74 -2.93
CA TRP A 70 -4.64 3.29 -2.76
C TRP A 70 -3.43 2.56 -2.18
N GLY A 71 -2.23 3.14 -2.21
CA GLY A 71 -1.00 2.47 -1.77
C GLY A 71 -1.08 1.96 -0.34
N TRP A 72 -1.72 2.71 0.57
CA TRP A 72 -1.89 2.31 1.96
C TRP A 72 -2.71 1.03 2.12
N THR A 73 -3.65 0.78 1.21
CA THR A 73 -4.47 -0.44 1.23
C THR A 73 -3.63 -1.66 0.86
N LEU A 74 -2.68 -1.51 -0.07
CA LEU A 74 -1.75 -2.57 -0.47
C LEU A 74 -0.78 -2.89 0.68
N VAL A 75 -0.21 -1.86 1.32
CA VAL A 75 0.66 -2.04 2.49
C VAL A 75 -0.09 -2.69 3.65
N LYS A 76 -1.31 -2.21 3.94
CA LYS A 76 -2.15 -2.80 4.97
C LYS A 76 -2.53 -4.25 4.66
N TYR A 77 -2.83 -4.56 3.40
CA TYR A 77 -3.10 -5.93 2.96
C TYR A 77 -1.87 -6.84 3.17
N ILE A 78 -0.67 -6.38 2.82
CA ILE A 78 0.57 -7.11 3.08
C ILE A 78 0.73 -7.37 4.58
N ASN A 79 0.54 -6.35 5.42
CA ASN A 79 0.62 -6.50 6.87
C ASN A 79 -0.41 -7.49 7.42
N ASP A 80 -1.67 -7.39 6.99
CA ASP A 80 -2.74 -8.25 7.49
C ASP A 80 -2.59 -9.71 7.01
N THR A 81 -1.88 -9.95 5.90
CA THR A 81 -1.72 -11.28 5.26
C THR A 81 -0.41 -11.96 5.65
N TYR A 82 0.71 -11.23 5.62
CA TYR A 82 2.05 -11.77 5.84
C TYR A 82 2.70 -11.30 7.15
N GLY A 83 2.07 -10.33 7.84
CA GLY A 83 2.56 -9.76 9.10
C GLY A 83 3.45 -8.54 8.91
N PHE A 84 3.66 -7.80 10.00
CA PHE A 84 4.45 -6.57 9.99
C PHE A 84 5.94 -6.81 9.69
N ASP A 85 6.45 -7.99 10.05
CA ASP A 85 7.83 -8.38 9.74
C ASP A 85 8.11 -8.38 8.24
N GLU A 86 7.12 -8.73 7.41
CA GLU A 86 7.25 -8.68 5.95
C GLU A 86 7.29 -7.23 5.44
N VAL A 87 6.49 -6.34 6.01
CA VAL A 87 6.56 -4.90 5.69
C VAL A 87 7.96 -4.35 6.00
N LEU A 88 8.52 -4.71 7.16
CA LEU A 88 9.88 -4.33 7.53
C LEU A 88 10.94 -4.97 6.62
N ASN A 89 10.72 -6.21 6.17
CA ASN A 89 11.59 -6.90 5.23
C ASN A 89 11.62 -6.18 3.88
N ILE A 90 10.46 -5.81 3.32
CA ILE A 90 10.37 -5.02 2.09
C ILE A 90 11.10 -3.70 2.28
N MET A 91 10.77 -2.95 3.33
CA MET A 91 11.35 -1.63 3.62
C MET A 91 12.89 -1.68 3.67
N ARG A 92 13.47 -2.71 4.29
CA ARG A 92 14.92 -2.83 4.49
C ARG A 92 15.64 -3.42 3.28
N ASN A 93 15.03 -4.39 2.60
CA ASN A 93 15.73 -5.28 1.69
C ASN A 93 15.24 -5.22 0.24
N CYS A 94 14.07 -4.62 -0.02
CA CYS A 94 13.57 -4.42 -1.38
C CYS A 94 14.25 -3.20 -2.00
N GLY A 95 15.32 -3.42 -2.76
CA GLY A 95 16.02 -2.37 -3.50
C GLY A 95 15.49 -2.21 -4.94
N SER A 96 14.20 -2.46 -5.17
CA SER A 96 13.61 -2.36 -6.50
C SER A 96 12.15 -1.92 -6.44
N SER A 97 11.61 -1.52 -7.59
CA SER A 97 10.21 -1.13 -7.72
C SER A 97 9.26 -2.32 -7.79
N ASP A 98 9.79 -3.55 -7.87
CA ASP A 98 8.99 -4.78 -7.96
C ASP A 98 8.76 -5.42 -6.59
N VAL A 99 8.08 -4.69 -5.70
CA VAL A 99 7.74 -5.15 -4.34
C VAL A 99 6.93 -6.45 -4.35
N ILE A 100 6.03 -6.63 -5.32
CA ILE A 100 5.21 -7.86 -5.43
C ILE A 100 6.09 -9.05 -5.82
N GLY A 101 6.99 -8.86 -6.80
CA GLY A 101 7.97 -9.89 -7.15
C GLY A 101 8.92 -10.20 -6.00
N PHE A 102 9.27 -9.20 -5.17
CA PHE A 102 10.13 -9.37 -3.99
C PHE A 102 9.51 -10.30 -2.93
N ILE A 103 8.21 -10.17 -2.66
CA ILE A 103 7.49 -11.08 -1.75
C ILE A 103 7.15 -12.44 -2.40
N LYS A 104 7.61 -12.68 -3.63
CA LYS A 104 7.45 -13.91 -4.42
C LYS A 104 6.00 -14.30 -4.73
N GLU A 105 5.13 -13.30 -4.81
CA GLU A 105 3.73 -13.49 -5.21
C GLU A 105 3.57 -13.34 -6.72
N ASP A 106 2.62 -14.07 -7.30
CA ASP A 106 2.16 -13.80 -8.66
C ASP A 106 1.34 -12.50 -8.68
N LYS A 107 1.57 -11.63 -9.67
CA LYS A 107 0.92 -10.31 -9.72
C LYS A 107 -0.59 -10.40 -9.89
N VAL A 108 -1.08 -11.39 -10.63
CA VAL A 108 -2.52 -11.59 -10.86
C VAL A 108 -3.17 -12.11 -9.59
N GLU A 109 -2.59 -13.15 -8.97
CA GLU A 109 -3.08 -13.71 -7.71
C GLU A 109 -3.07 -12.68 -6.58
N PHE A 110 -1.99 -11.89 -6.48
CA PHE A 110 -1.88 -10.81 -5.50
C PHE A 110 -3.00 -9.76 -5.69
N GLU A 111 -3.29 -9.35 -6.93
CA GLU A 111 -4.38 -8.41 -7.22
C GLU A 111 -5.75 -9.00 -6.86
N GLU A 112 -6.02 -10.24 -7.23
CA GLU A 112 -7.29 -10.92 -6.93
C GLU A 112 -7.52 -11.03 -5.42
N ASN A 113 -6.50 -11.44 -4.67
CA ASN A 113 -6.58 -11.59 -3.22
C ASN A 113 -6.69 -10.24 -2.50
N TRP A 114 -5.95 -9.22 -2.95
CA TRP A 114 -6.09 -7.85 -2.43
C TRP A 114 -7.50 -7.30 -2.66
N ARG A 115 -8.07 -7.47 -3.86
CA ARG A 115 -9.46 -7.06 -4.16
C ARG A 115 -10.47 -7.77 -3.27
N ALA A 116 -10.31 -9.08 -3.05
CA ALA A 116 -11.17 -9.84 -2.14
C ALA A 116 -11.06 -9.31 -0.69
N TRP A 117 -9.85 -8.98 -0.25
CA TRP A 117 -9.59 -8.39 1.05
C TRP A 117 -10.23 -7.00 1.22
N LEU A 118 -10.23 -6.15 0.19
CA LEU A 118 -10.86 -4.82 0.22
C LEU A 118 -12.36 -4.88 0.50
N PHE A 119 -13.07 -5.87 -0.05
CA PHE A 119 -14.50 -6.05 0.25
C PHE A 119 -14.72 -6.34 1.74
N ASN A 120 -13.88 -7.18 2.35
CA ASN A 120 -13.93 -7.43 3.80
C ASN A 120 -13.55 -6.20 4.62
N LEU A 121 -12.59 -5.40 4.16
CA LEU A 121 -12.19 -4.16 4.81
C LEU A 121 -13.34 -3.15 4.84
N SER A 122 -14.06 -2.98 3.72
CA SER A 122 -15.19 -2.04 3.62
C SER A 122 -16.32 -2.33 4.62
N ILE A 123 -16.52 -3.60 4.97
CA ILE A 123 -17.50 -4.02 5.97
C ILE A 123 -17.10 -3.52 7.37
N LYS A 124 -15.81 -3.42 7.66
CA LYS A 124 -15.29 -2.95 8.96
C LYS A 124 -15.35 -1.43 9.13
N PHE A 125 -15.50 -0.69 8.04
CA PHE A 125 -15.61 0.77 8.04
C PHE A 125 -17.05 1.30 8.01
N LYS A 126 -18.05 0.41 7.92
CA LYS A 126 -19.47 0.73 8.11
C LYS A 126 -19.85 0.67 9.58
#